data_AF-D5U0Y1-F1
#
_entry.id   AF-D5U0Y1-F1
#
_cell.length_a   1.000
_cell.length_b   1.000
_cell.length_c   1.000
_cell.angle_alpha   90.00
_cell.angle_beta   90.00
_cell.angle_gamma   90.00
#
_symmetry.space_group_name_H-M   'P 1'
#
loop_
_entity.id
_entity.type
_entity.pdbx_description
1 polymer ?
#
loop_
_entity_poly.entity_id
_entity_poly.type
_entity_poly.pdbx_seq_one_letter_code
_entity_poly.pdbx_strand_id
1 'polypeptide(L)'
;MISKFIEQVFEKVKSHSQLVLKGVELLNELLVDLRKNDVRRAETSFNELLMVEKQADAIKREIIGELHSSFLHPDDREDILRLTIELDKVVGFAKSAAKRLIILHHVGIKIPADYYQTIEEIMRNTVEASSFIVHMVENIIKDPSKALEYSNMIEKREEEVDELRFKLLEKLCMECSERVNPICIFLPGIIDDIEEITDRAEDVGDIYKLFIIGK
;
A
#
# COMPACT_ATOMS: atom_id res chain seq x y z
N MET A 1 -6.48 23.02 21.37
CA MET A 1 -6.50 23.73 20.07
C MET A 1 -5.31 23.21 19.28
N ILE A 2 -5.55 22.53 18.17
CA ILE A 2 -4.48 22.01 17.31
C ILE A 2 -3.72 23.21 16.74
N SER A 3 -2.38 23.18 16.75
CA SER A 3 -1.60 24.32 16.26
C SER A 3 -1.74 24.41 14.74
N LYS A 4 -1.70 25.63 14.19
CA LYS A 4 -1.69 25.89 12.74
C LYS A 4 -0.57 25.12 12.01
N PHE A 5 0.52 24.82 12.70
CA PHE A 5 1.62 23.99 12.18
C PHE A 5 1.19 22.53 11.97
N ILE A 6 0.47 21.95 12.94
CA ILE A 6 -0.03 20.57 12.82
C ILE A 6 -1.00 20.44 11.64
N GLU A 7 -1.90 21.42 11.46
CA GLU A 7 -2.81 21.44 10.30
C GLU A 7 -2.04 21.45 8.97
N GLN A 8 -0.98 22.24 8.85
CA GLN A 8 -0.13 22.28 7.65
C GLN A 8 0.56 20.94 7.38
N VAL A 9 1.07 20.28 8.42
CA VAL A 9 1.69 18.95 8.29
C VAL A 9 0.66 17.92 7.85
N PHE A 10 -0.56 17.95 8.39
CA PHE A 10 -1.62 17.01 7.99
C PHE A 10 -2.10 17.21 6.55
N GLU A 11 -2.07 18.42 6.00
CA GLU A 11 -2.33 18.62 4.56
C GLU A 11 -1.26 17.95 3.68
N LYS A 12 0.00 17.90 4.14
CA LYS A 12 1.04 17.13 3.45
C LYS A 12 0.85 15.62 3.61
N VAL A 13 0.49 15.15 4.80
CA VAL A 13 0.15 13.72 5.03
C VAL A 13 -1.02 13.30 4.13
N LYS A 14 -2.02 14.16 3.97
CA LYS A 14 -3.12 13.95 3.02
C LYS A 14 -2.65 13.89 1.57
N SER A 15 -1.79 14.81 1.16
CA SER A 15 -1.22 14.80 -0.21
C SER A 15 -0.40 13.53 -0.45
N HIS A 16 0.35 13.08 0.55
CA HIS A 16 1.12 11.85 0.52
C HIS A 16 0.21 10.61 0.41
N SER A 17 -0.88 10.53 1.19
CA SER A 17 -1.81 9.39 1.12
C SER A 17 -2.52 9.28 -0.23
N GLN A 18 -2.80 10.40 -0.89
CA GLN A 18 -3.34 10.40 -2.25
C GLN A 18 -2.35 9.82 -3.28
N LEU A 19 -1.06 10.15 -3.16
CA LEU A 19 -0.02 9.54 -4.00
C LEU A 19 0.14 8.05 -3.70
N VAL A 20 0.03 7.66 -2.43
CA VAL A 20 0.06 6.25 -2.02
C VAL A 20 -1.06 5.46 -2.70
N LEU A 21 -2.31 5.94 -2.59
CA LEU A 21 -3.45 5.32 -3.29
C LEU A 21 -3.18 5.23 -4.80
N LYS A 22 -2.70 6.31 -5.43
CA LYS A 22 -2.42 6.30 -6.86
C LYS A 22 -1.36 5.27 -7.24
N GLY A 23 -0.34 5.07 -6.40
CA GLY A 23 0.68 4.04 -6.61
C GLY A 23 0.09 2.62 -6.59
N VAL A 24 -0.82 2.34 -5.66
CA VAL A 24 -1.51 1.05 -5.56
C VAL A 24 -2.48 0.84 -6.74
N GLU A 25 -3.19 1.88 -7.17
CA GLU A 25 -4.02 1.82 -8.38
C GLU A 25 -3.19 1.51 -9.63
N LEU A 26 -2.02 2.13 -9.79
CA LEU A 26 -1.11 1.87 -10.91
C LEU A 26 -0.55 0.44 -10.90
N LEU A 27 -0.33 -0.15 -9.72
CA LEU A 27 0.03 -1.57 -9.60
C LEU A 27 -1.12 -2.46 -10.10
N ASN A 28 -2.36 -2.14 -9.74
CA ASN A 28 -3.53 -2.87 -10.22
C ASN A 28 -3.70 -2.74 -11.75
N GLU A 29 -3.53 -1.53 -12.30
CA GLU A 29 -3.54 -1.30 -13.75
C GLU A 29 -2.46 -2.14 -14.46
N LEU A 30 -1.24 -2.14 -13.93
CA LEU A 30 -0.12 -2.95 -14.43
C LEU A 30 -0.46 -4.44 -14.46
N LEU A 31 -1.04 -4.98 -13.38
CA LEU A 31 -1.45 -6.37 -13.30
C LEU A 31 -2.50 -6.71 -14.39
N VAL A 32 -3.50 -5.85 -14.56
CA VAL A 32 -4.58 -6.01 -15.54
C VAL A 32 -4.03 -5.98 -16.97
N ASP A 33 -3.09 -5.08 -17.27
CA ASP A 33 -2.50 -4.98 -18.60
C ASP A 33 -1.57 -6.15 -18.92
N LEU A 34 -0.81 -6.64 -17.93
CA LEU A 34 -0.04 -7.88 -18.06
C LEU A 34 -0.93 -9.09 -18.35
N ARG A 35 -2.08 -9.21 -17.68
CA ARG A 35 -3.07 -10.28 -17.95
C ARG A 35 -3.56 -10.23 -19.40
N LYS A 36 -3.79 -9.02 -19.93
CA LYS A 36 -4.21 -8.78 -21.32
C LYS A 36 -3.08 -8.93 -22.33
N ASN A 37 -1.84 -9.17 -21.88
CA ASN A 37 -0.62 -9.14 -22.69
C ASN A 37 -0.38 -7.78 -23.39
N ASP A 38 -0.88 -6.67 -22.84
CA ASP A 38 -0.58 -5.31 -23.33
C ASP A 38 0.67 -4.76 -22.65
N VAL A 39 1.83 -5.25 -23.09
CA VAL A 39 3.13 -4.95 -22.49
C VAL A 39 3.43 -3.46 -22.45
N ARG A 40 3.09 -2.75 -23.53
CA ARG A 40 3.37 -1.31 -23.63
C ARG A 40 2.60 -0.51 -22.58
N ARG A 41 1.35 -0.90 -22.30
CA ARG A 41 0.59 -0.24 -21.23
C ARG A 41 1.11 -0.63 -19.85
N ALA A 42 1.43 -1.92 -19.63
CA ALA A 42 2.03 -2.37 -18.38
C ALA A 42 3.34 -1.62 -18.06
N GLU A 43 4.21 -1.40 -19.05
CA GLU A 43 5.43 -0.59 -18.90
C GLU A 43 5.12 0.89 -18.62
N THR A 44 4.05 1.44 -19.22
CA THR A 44 3.60 2.80 -18.91
C THR A 44 3.19 2.91 -17.44
N SER A 45 2.27 2.05 -16.97
CA SER A 45 1.83 2.04 -15.58
C SER A 45 2.99 1.80 -14.61
N PHE A 46 3.95 0.94 -14.97
CA PHE A 46 5.17 0.73 -14.19
C PHE A 46 5.98 2.02 -14.02
N ASN A 47 6.27 2.71 -15.13
CA ASN A 47 7.06 3.94 -15.09
C ASN A 47 6.34 5.07 -14.33
N GLU A 48 5.02 5.19 -14.51
CA GLU A 48 4.19 6.12 -13.73
C GLU A 48 4.25 5.80 -12.24
N LEU A 49 4.18 4.52 -11.86
CA LEU A 49 4.30 4.10 -10.47
C LEU A 49 5.65 4.50 -9.87
N LEU A 50 6.75 4.33 -10.60
CA LEU A 50 8.07 4.79 -10.14
C LEU A 50 8.13 6.30 -9.94
N MET A 51 7.44 7.07 -10.79
CA MET A 51 7.37 8.53 -10.64
C MET A 51 6.54 8.93 -9.42
N VAL A 52 5.40 8.26 -9.20
CA VAL A 52 4.52 8.49 -8.05
C VAL A 52 5.24 8.17 -6.74
N GLU A 53 5.94 7.03 -6.67
CA GLU A 53 6.72 6.67 -5.47
C GLU A 53 7.82 7.69 -5.17
N LYS A 54 8.51 8.20 -6.20
CA LYS A 54 9.52 9.26 -6.02
C LYS A 54 8.90 10.57 -5.51
N GLN A 55 7.69 10.90 -5.96
CA GLN A 55 6.96 12.07 -5.46
C GLN A 55 6.51 11.87 -4.01
N ALA A 56 6.02 10.68 -3.66
CA ALA A 56 5.63 10.32 -2.31
C ALA A 56 6.82 10.41 -1.34
N ASP A 57 7.96 9.84 -1.70
CA ASP A 57 9.21 9.90 -0.91
C ASP A 57 9.69 11.35 -0.72
N ALA A 58 9.51 12.22 -1.72
CA ALA A 58 9.83 13.65 -1.59
C ALA A 58 8.94 14.33 -0.53
N ILE A 59 7.63 14.09 -0.56
CA ILE A 59 6.70 14.64 0.46
C ILE A 59 7.03 14.11 1.85
N LYS A 60 7.32 12.80 1.99
CA LYS A 60 7.79 12.22 3.26
C LYS A 60 9.01 12.99 3.80
N ARG A 61 10.03 13.23 2.97
CA ARG A 61 11.24 13.95 3.39
C ARG A 61 10.93 15.39 3.83
N GLU A 62 10.01 16.06 3.16
CA GLU A 62 9.56 17.38 3.57
C GLU A 62 8.87 17.36 4.94
N ILE A 63 7.95 16.42 5.17
CA ILE A 63 7.27 16.25 6.46
C ILE A 63 8.31 16.03 7.57
N ILE A 64 9.24 15.10 7.37
CA ILE A 64 10.29 14.80 8.34
C ILE A 64 11.16 16.05 8.64
N GLY A 65 11.51 16.82 7.60
CA GLY A 65 12.28 18.06 7.75
C GLY A 65 11.54 19.14 8.56
N GLU A 66 10.22 19.26 8.36
CA GLU A 66 9.37 20.17 9.14
C GLU A 66 9.23 19.70 10.59
N LEU A 67 9.03 18.40 10.83
CA LEU A 67 8.96 17.83 12.18
C LEU A 67 10.26 18.08 12.96
N HIS A 68 11.43 17.94 12.33
CA HIS A 68 12.73 18.20 12.96
C HIS A 68 12.85 19.65 13.47
N SER A 69 12.33 20.62 12.71
CA SER A 69 12.44 22.05 13.01
C SER A 69 11.28 22.60 13.84
N SER A 70 10.38 21.72 14.30
CA SER A 70 9.15 22.11 14.99
C SER A 70 9.33 22.25 16.52
N PHE A 71 8.48 23.06 17.15
CA PHE A 71 8.30 23.13 18.61
C PHE A 71 7.19 22.18 19.11
N LEU A 72 6.91 21.10 18.37
CA LEU A 72 5.95 20.08 18.82
C LEU A 72 6.48 19.33 20.04
N HIS A 73 5.54 18.87 20.89
CA HIS A 73 5.83 17.91 21.94
C HIS A 73 6.50 16.67 21.32
N PRO A 74 7.48 16.04 21.99
CA PRO A 74 8.16 14.85 21.47
C PRO A 74 7.18 13.75 21.02
N ASP A 75 6.14 13.48 21.81
CA ASP A 75 5.15 12.44 21.51
C ASP A 75 4.37 12.75 20.22
N ASP A 76 3.83 13.97 20.07
CA ASP A 76 3.15 14.40 18.83
C ASP A 76 4.05 14.28 17.60
N ARG A 77 5.35 14.56 17.76
CA ARG A 77 6.33 14.47 16.69
C ARG A 77 6.60 13.01 16.30
N GLU A 78 6.71 12.14 17.30
CA GLU A 78 6.93 10.72 17.10
C GLU A 78 5.74 10.07 16.39
N ASP A 79 4.51 10.39 16.79
CA ASP A 79 3.31 9.85 16.17
C ASP A 79 3.21 10.22 14.69
N ILE A 80 3.40 11.51 14.35
CA ILE A 80 3.33 11.97 12.95
C ILE A 80 4.48 11.36 12.14
N LEU A 81 5.67 11.22 12.73
CA LEU A 81 6.81 10.58 12.09
C LEU A 81 6.51 9.12 11.76
N ARG A 82 5.99 8.35 12.72
CA ARG A 82 5.60 6.95 12.54
C ARG A 82 4.53 6.82 11.46
N LEU A 83 3.46 7.62 11.54
CA LEU A 83 2.39 7.66 10.55
C LEU A 83 2.93 7.88 9.13
N THR A 84 3.83 8.86 8.97
CA THR A 84 4.41 9.20 7.67
C THR A 84 5.30 8.08 7.13
N ILE A 85 6.05 7.39 8.00
CA ILE A 85 6.91 6.28 7.61
C ILE A 85 6.09 5.08 7.15
N GLU A 86 5.07 4.66 7.92
CA GLU A 86 4.24 3.52 7.54
C GLU A 86 3.44 3.80 6.26
N LEU A 87 2.92 5.02 6.12
CA LEU A 87 2.23 5.44 4.90
C LEU A 87 3.12 5.34 3.65
N ASP A 88 4.40 5.69 3.78
CA ASP A 88 5.36 5.58 2.66
C ASP A 88 5.69 4.13 2.30
N LYS A 89 5.68 3.21 3.28
CA LYS A 89 5.94 1.79 3.00
C LYS A 89 4.87 1.19 2.09
N VAL A 90 3.61 1.62 2.20
CA VAL A 90 2.50 1.16 1.34
C VAL A 90 2.84 1.32 -0.16
N VAL A 91 3.25 2.51 -0.59
CA VAL A 91 3.67 2.74 -2.00
C VAL A 91 5.04 2.11 -2.31
N GLY A 92 5.90 1.97 -1.29
CA GLY A 92 7.16 1.23 -1.38
C GLY A 92 6.97 -0.24 -1.78
N PHE A 93 6.01 -0.92 -1.15
CA PHE A 93 5.65 -2.30 -1.45
C PHE A 93 4.92 -2.43 -2.79
N ALA A 94 4.06 -1.47 -3.14
CA ALA A 94 3.47 -1.41 -4.47
C ALA A 94 4.55 -1.37 -5.59
N LYS A 95 5.62 -0.60 -5.37
CA LYS A 95 6.80 -0.57 -6.25
C LYS A 95 7.56 -1.89 -6.27
N SER A 96 7.71 -2.57 -5.14
CA SER A 96 8.38 -3.87 -5.05
C SER A 96 7.63 -4.94 -5.86
N ALA A 97 6.31 -5.05 -5.64
CA ALA A 97 5.44 -5.96 -6.40
C ALA A 97 5.50 -5.67 -7.91
N ALA A 98 5.39 -4.40 -8.31
CA ALA A 98 5.45 -3.97 -9.70
C ALA A 98 6.78 -4.35 -10.37
N LYS A 99 7.92 -4.17 -9.68
CA LYS A 99 9.24 -4.58 -10.18
C LYS A 99 9.31 -6.08 -10.43
N ARG A 100 8.81 -6.90 -9.49
CA ARG A 100 8.81 -8.36 -9.65
C ARG A 100 7.93 -8.82 -10.81
N LEU A 101 6.75 -8.22 -10.98
CA LEU A 101 5.85 -8.48 -12.10
C LEU A 101 6.51 -8.16 -13.45
N ILE A 102 7.16 -7.01 -13.57
CA ILE A 102 7.88 -6.61 -14.79
C ILE A 102 9.09 -7.52 -15.05
N ILE A 103 9.84 -7.92 -14.02
CA ILE A 103 10.94 -8.88 -14.18
C ILE A 103 10.43 -10.21 -14.73
N LEU A 104 9.36 -10.79 -14.14
CA LEU A 104 8.74 -12.01 -14.65
C LEU A 104 8.37 -11.90 -16.12
N HIS A 105 7.76 -10.77 -16.48
CA HIS A 105 7.38 -10.50 -17.85
C HIS A 105 8.59 -10.44 -18.80
N HIS A 106 9.64 -9.69 -18.46
CA HIS A 106 10.84 -9.55 -19.28
C HIS A 106 11.56 -10.88 -19.55
N VAL A 107 11.51 -11.82 -18.59
CA VAL A 107 12.10 -13.15 -18.77
C VAL A 107 11.12 -14.16 -19.41
N GLY A 108 9.95 -13.70 -19.85
CA GLY A 108 8.98 -14.49 -20.59
C GLY A 108 8.15 -15.46 -19.74
N ILE A 109 8.15 -15.29 -18.41
CA ILE A 109 7.34 -16.10 -17.50
C ILE A 109 5.97 -15.44 -17.33
N LYS A 110 4.91 -16.19 -17.62
CA LYS A 110 3.53 -15.72 -17.44
C LYS A 110 2.93 -16.33 -16.20
N ILE A 111 2.20 -15.52 -15.44
CA ILE A 111 1.32 -16.01 -14.37
C ILE A 111 0.20 -16.82 -15.04
N PRO A 112 -0.03 -18.07 -14.61
CA PRO A 112 -1.13 -18.87 -15.15
C PRO A 112 -2.50 -18.23 -14.90
N ALA A 113 -3.43 -18.41 -15.87
CA ALA A 113 -4.71 -17.69 -15.92
C ALA A 113 -5.61 -17.95 -14.69
N ASP A 114 -5.47 -19.11 -14.10
CA ASP A 114 -6.18 -19.60 -12.93
C ASP A 114 -5.72 -18.96 -11.61
N TYR A 115 -4.52 -18.37 -11.56
CA TYR A 115 -4.09 -17.56 -10.42
C TYR A 115 -4.58 -16.12 -10.50
N TYR A 116 -4.73 -15.56 -11.71
CA TYR A 116 -5.12 -14.15 -11.89
C TYR A 116 -6.43 -13.79 -11.21
N GLN A 117 -7.41 -14.70 -11.14
CA GLN A 117 -8.69 -14.40 -10.49
C GLN A 117 -8.51 -14.04 -9.01
N THR A 118 -7.74 -14.84 -8.26
CA THR A 118 -7.46 -14.59 -6.84
C THR A 118 -6.57 -13.37 -6.66
N ILE A 119 -5.56 -13.19 -7.51
CA ILE A 119 -4.67 -12.01 -7.44
C ILE A 119 -5.44 -10.72 -7.70
N GLU A 120 -6.37 -10.72 -8.65
CA GLU A 120 -7.24 -9.56 -8.90
C GLU A 120 -8.20 -9.30 -7.74
N GLU A 121 -8.61 -10.32 -6.99
CA GLU A 121 -9.41 -10.15 -5.78
C GLU A 121 -8.60 -9.57 -4.63
N ILE A 122 -7.39 -10.07 -4.42
CA ILE A 122 -6.41 -9.47 -3.50
C ILE A 122 -6.21 -7.99 -3.86
N MET A 123 -5.88 -7.68 -5.11
CA MET A 123 -5.64 -6.30 -5.54
C MET A 123 -6.86 -5.39 -5.36
N ARG A 124 -8.09 -5.89 -5.56
CA ARG A 124 -9.31 -5.10 -5.29
C ARG A 124 -9.39 -4.70 -3.82
N ASN A 125 -9.19 -5.66 -2.91
CA ASN A 125 -9.19 -5.39 -1.46
C ASN A 125 -8.02 -4.47 -1.07
N THR A 126 -6.84 -4.65 -1.66
CA THR A 126 -5.66 -3.79 -1.44
C THR A 126 -5.90 -2.34 -1.86
N VAL A 127 -6.51 -2.12 -3.03
CA VAL A 127 -6.89 -0.76 -3.49
C VAL A 127 -7.94 -0.16 -2.56
N GLU A 128 -8.93 -0.94 -2.13
CA GLU A 128 -9.97 -0.46 -1.23
C GLU A 128 -9.41 -0.07 0.14
N ALA A 129 -8.56 -0.89 0.74
CA ALA A 129 -7.82 -0.58 1.98
C ALA A 129 -7.02 0.73 1.84
N SER A 130 -6.28 0.88 0.74
CA SER A 130 -5.50 2.09 0.45
C SER A 130 -6.40 3.33 0.29
N SER A 131 -7.61 3.18 -0.23
CA SER A 131 -8.59 4.28 -0.32
C SER A 131 -9.12 4.69 1.06
N PHE A 132 -9.30 3.73 1.96
CA PHE A 132 -9.72 4.01 3.33
C PHE A 132 -8.66 4.76 4.12
N ILE A 133 -7.36 4.55 3.85
CA ILE A 133 -6.28 5.40 4.41
C ILE A 133 -6.52 6.87 4.07
N VAL A 134 -6.84 7.19 2.81
CA VAL A 134 -7.08 8.58 2.39
C VAL A 134 -8.26 9.16 3.16
N HIS A 135 -9.36 8.42 3.24
CA HIS A 135 -10.54 8.86 3.98
C HIS A 135 -10.30 8.99 5.49
N MET A 136 -9.49 8.11 6.08
CA MET A 136 -9.08 8.19 7.47
C MET A 136 -8.27 9.45 7.74
N VAL A 137 -7.23 9.72 6.93
CA VAL A 137 -6.40 10.93 7.03
C VAL A 137 -7.23 12.20 6.84
N GLU A 138 -8.22 12.21 5.95
CA GLU A 138 -9.10 13.37 5.75
C GLU A 138 -9.99 13.69 6.95
N ASN A 139 -10.33 12.68 7.75
CA ASN A 139 -11.23 12.81 8.89
C ASN A 139 -10.49 12.85 10.25
N ILE A 140 -9.16 12.65 10.30
CA ILE A 140 -8.38 12.59 11.54
C ILE A 140 -8.61 13.76 12.50
N ILE A 141 -8.73 14.98 11.97
CA ILE A 141 -8.98 16.18 12.77
C ILE A 141 -10.49 16.50 12.87
N LYS A 142 -11.25 16.21 11.80
CA LYS A 142 -12.63 16.71 11.63
C LYS A 142 -13.66 15.82 12.29
N ASP A 143 -13.49 14.51 12.16
CA ASP A 143 -14.41 13.49 12.64
C ASP A 143 -13.64 12.22 13.04
N PRO A 144 -13.08 12.22 14.28
CA PRO A 144 -12.30 11.10 14.79
C PRO A 144 -13.05 9.77 14.79
N SER A 145 -14.37 9.80 15.03
CA SER A 145 -15.23 8.60 15.03
C SER A 145 -15.30 7.99 13.64
N LYS A 146 -15.51 8.83 12.61
CA LYS A 146 -15.58 8.36 11.23
C LYS A 146 -14.24 7.81 10.74
N ALA A 147 -13.13 8.42 11.13
CA ALA A 147 -11.83 7.88 10.77
C ALA A 147 -11.47 6.59 11.56
N LEU A 148 -12.00 6.38 12.77
CA LEU A 148 -11.95 5.07 13.43
C LEU A 148 -12.74 4.00 12.65
N GLU A 149 -13.91 4.35 12.08
CA GLU A 149 -14.66 3.43 11.21
C GLU A 149 -13.82 3.00 9.99
N TYR A 150 -13.15 3.95 9.33
CA TYR A 150 -12.24 3.62 8.22
C TYR A 150 -11.07 2.75 8.65
N SER A 151 -10.50 2.97 9.83
CA SER A 151 -9.45 2.10 10.37
C SER A 151 -9.94 0.65 10.53
N ASN A 152 -11.14 0.43 11.06
CA ASN A 152 -11.71 -0.91 11.19
C ASN A 152 -12.03 -1.53 9.82
N MET A 153 -12.37 -0.71 8.82
CA MET A 153 -12.57 -1.18 7.45
C MET A 153 -11.26 -1.60 6.79
N ILE A 154 -10.14 -0.94 7.11
CA ILE A 154 -8.79 -1.35 6.65
C ILE A 154 -8.44 -2.72 7.23
N GLU A 155 -8.56 -2.89 8.55
CA GLU A 155 -8.32 -4.14 9.27
C GLU A 155 -9.10 -5.30 8.64
N LYS A 156 -10.39 -5.08 8.35
CA LYS A 156 -11.20 -6.10 7.64
C LYS A 156 -10.66 -6.46 6.24
N ARG A 157 -10.11 -5.50 5.49
CA ARG A 157 -9.56 -5.77 4.14
C ARG A 157 -8.22 -6.48 4.21
N GLU A 158 -7.42 -6.20 5.23
CA GLU A 158 -6.21 -6.96 5.54
C GLU A 158 -6.58 -8.43 5.81
N GLU A 159 -7.50 -8.71 6.73
CA GLU A 159 -7.93 -10.09 7.05
C GLU A 159 -8.44 -10.87 5.80
N GLU A 160 -9.18 -10.17 4.92
CA GLU A 160 -9.66 -10.74 3.67
C GLU A 160 -8.52 -11.04 2.67
N VAL A 161 -7.53 -10.14 2.56
CA VAL A 161 -6.33 -10.34 1.73
C VAL A 161 -5.51 -11.51 2.25
N ASP A 162 -5.35 -11.60 3.56
CA ASP A 162 -4.53 -12.61 4.22
C ASP A 162 -5.09 -14.03 4.00
N GLU A 163 -6.42 -14.17 4.12
CA GLU A 163 -7.13 -15.42 3.82
C GLU A 163 -7.04 -15.81 2.32
N LEU A 164 -7.14 -14.83 1.42
CA LEU A 164 -7.00 -15.05 -0.02
C LEU A 164 -5.57 -15.46 -0.38
N ARG A 165 -4.57 -14.82 0.23
CA ARG A 165 -3.15 -15.14 0.09
C ARG A 165 -2.87 -16.55 0.59
N PHE A 166 -3.37 -16.92 1.76
CA PHE A 166 -3.21 -18.28 2.31
C PHE A 166 -3.70 -19.34 1.32
N LYS A 167 -4.93 -19.21 0.80
CA LYS A 167 -5.50 -20.13 -0.20
C LYS A 167 -4.68 -20.19 -1.49
N LEU A 168 -4.21 -19.03 -1.96
CA LEU A 168 -3.41 -18.93 -3.18
C LEU A 168 -2.07 -19.67 -3.03
N LEU A 169 -1.39 -19.45 -1.90
CA LEU A 169 -0.12 -20.11 -1.59
C LEU A 169 -0.29 -21.61 -1.33
N GLU A 170 -1.38 -22.02 -0.68
CA GLU A 170 -1.71 -23.43 -0.49
C GLU A 170 -1.85 -24.14 -1.84
N LYS A 171 -2.66 -23.58 -2.75
CA LYS A 171 -2.83 -24.09 -4.11
C LYS A 171 -1.49 -24.18 -4.85
N LEU A 172 -0.70 -23.10 -4.83
CA LEU A 172 0.60 -23.06 -5.48
C LEU A 172 1.54 -24.13 -4.90
N CYS A 173 1.55 -24.31 -3.59
CA CYS A 173 2.37 -25.32 -2.91
C CYS A 173 2.00 -26.74 -3.36
N MET A 174 0.70 -27.06 -3.45
CA MET A 174 0.25 -28.37 -3.95
C MET A 174 0.77 -28.63 -5.37
N GLU A 175 0.61 -27.67 -6.29
CA GLU A 175 1.07 -27.82 -7.68
C GLU A 175 2.60 -27.91 -7.79
N CYS A 176 3.32 -27.09 -7.02
CA CYS A 176 4.77 -27.02 -7.05
C CYS A 176 5.45 -28.19 -6.33
N SER A 177 4.73 -28.91 -5.45
CA SER A 177 5.23 -30.11 -4.77
C SER A 177 5.52 -31.27 -5.74
N GLU A 178 4.76 -31.34 -6.84
CA GLU A 178 4.98 -32.35 -7.89
C GLU A 178 6.07 -31.92 -8.87
N ARG A 179 6.10 -30.64 -9.23
CA ARG A 179 7.11 -30.08 -10.15
C ARG A 179 7.34 -28.60 -9.93
N VAL A 180 8.54 -28.26 -9.45
CA VAL A 180 8.97 -26.86 -9.34
C VAL A 180 9.19 -26.24 -10.71
N ASN A 181 8.64 -25.03 -10.88
CA ASN A 181 8.84 -24.16 -12.04
C ASN A 181 9.08 -22.71 -11.55
N PRO A 182 9.44 -21.76 -12.43
CA PRO A 182 9.75 -20.40 -11.99
C PRO A 182 8.61 -19.67 -11.23
N ILE A 183 7.33 -19.94 -11.55
CA ILE A 183 6.18 -19.34 -10.84
C ILE A 183 6.18 -19.76 -9.37
N CYS A 184 6.59 -20.98 -9.05
CA CYS A 184 6.73 -21.47 -7.68
C CYS A 184 7.68 -20.63 -6.80
N ILE A 185 8.61 -19.91 -7.42
CA ILE A 185 9.63 -19.10 -6.73
C ILE A 185 9.23 -17.63 -6.71
N PHE A 186 8.73 -17.10 -7.83
CA PHE A 186 8.47 -15.67 -7.97
C PHE A 186 7.10 -15.25 -7.50
N LEU A 187 6.06 -16.08 -7.70
CA LEU A 187 4.70 -15.70 -7.34
C LEU A 187 4.55 -15.46 -5.82
N PRO A 188 5.09 -16.30 -4.91
CA PRO A 188 5.00 -16.04 -3.47
C PRO A 188 5.50 -14.64 -3.11
N GLY A 189 6.70 -14.26 -3.57
CA GLY A 189 7.24 -12.93 -3.28
C GLY A 189 6.49 -11.76 -3.91
N ILE A 190 5.72 -11.98 -4.99
CA ILE A 190 4.83 -10.95 -5.53
C ILE A 190 3.60 -10.79 -4.64
N ILE A 191 3.03 -11.91 -4.18
CA ILE A 191 1.83 -11.90 -3.34
C ILE A 191 2.16 -11.38 -1.94
N ASP A 192 3.30 -11.75 -1.38
CA ASP A 192 3.80 -11.19 -0.12
C ASP A 192 4.00 -9.67 -0.24
N ASP A 193 4.64 -9.18 -1.32
CA ASP A 193 4.78 -7.74 -1.55
C ASP A 193 3.42 -7.02 -1.71
N ILE A 194 2.34 -7.71 -2.14
CA ILE A 194 0.99 -7.11 -2.25
C ILE A 194 0.26 -7.13 -0.91
N GLU A 195 0.39 -8.21 -0.14
CA GLU A 195 -0.22 -8.32 1.19
C GLU A 195 0.42 -7.35 2.19
N GLU A 196 1.73 -7.13 2.12
CA GLU A 196 2.41 -6.08 2.89
C GLU A 196 1.80 -4.69 2.64
N ILE A 197 1.18 -4.42 1.49
CA ILE A 197 0.48 -3.15 1.26
C ILE A 197 -0.71 -2.98 2.22
N THR A 198 -1.49 -4.05 2.46
CA THR A 198 -2.63 -4.03 3.38
C THR A 198 -2.21 -4.10 4.83
N ASP A 199 -1.19 -4.87 5.18
CA ASP A 199 -0.62 -4.92 6.53
C ASP A 199 0.00 -3.55 6.91
N ARG A 200 0.73 -2.89 6.01
CA ARG A 200 1.17 -1.50 6.23
C ARG A 200 -0.01 -0.51 6.32
N ALA A 201 -1.12 -0.77 5.64
CA ALA A 201 -2.32 0.05 5.76
C ALA A 201 -2.96 -0.10 7.16
N GLU A 202 -3.01 -1.31 7.70
CA GLU A 202 -3.48 -1.59 9.06
C GLU A 202 -2.61 -0.88 10.09
N ASP A 203 -1.28 -0.98 9.97
CA ASP A 203 -0.32 -0.28 10.85
C ASP A 203 -0.55 1.24 10.86
N VAL A 204 -0.88 1.83 9.70
CA VAL A 204 -1.28 3.24 9.58
C VAL A 204 -2.57 3.52 10.38
N GLY A 205 -3.54 2.60 10.35
CA GLY A 205 -4.76 2.64 11.15
C GLY A 205 -4.50 2.52 12.66
N ASP A 206 -3.58 1.65 13.06
CA ASP A 206 -3.24 1.44 14.46
C ASP A 206 -2.48 2.61 15.08
N ILE A 207 -1.51 3.19 14.34
CA ILE A 207 -0.85 4.43 14.76
C ILE A 207 -1.86 5.56 14.90
N TYR A 208 -2.85 5.61 14.02
CA TYR A 208 -3.95 6.56 14.10
C TYR A 208 -4.80 6.37 15.38
N LYS A 209 -5.17 5.13 15.73
CA LYS A 209 -5.92 4.82 16.96
C LYS A 209 -5.15 5.35 18.18
N LEU A 210 -3.83 5.17 18.22
CA LEU A 210 -2.96 5.69 19.29
C LEU A 210 -2.98 7.23 19.36
N PHE A 211 -2.91 7.91 18.21
CA PHE A 211 -2.93 9.37 18.15
C PHE A 211 -4.24 9.99 18.69
N ILE A 212 -5.37 9.28 18.54
CA ILE A 212 -6.65 9.70 19.14
C ILE A 212 -6.70 9.38 20.62
N ILE A 213 -6.38 8.15 21.02
CA ILE A 213 -6.56 7.69 22.40
C ILE A 213 -5.61 8.44 23.35
N GLY A 214 -4.45 8.87 22.86
CA GLY A 214 -3.47 9.66 23.61
C GLY A 214 -3.86 11.12 23.86
N LYS A 215 -5.02 11.60 23.36
CA LYS A 215 -5.47 13.00 23.44
C LYS A 215 -6.84 13.15 24.09
#